data_AF-A0A7S4B0J3-F1
#
_entry.id   AF-A0A7S4B0J3-F1
#
_cell.length_a   1.000
_cell.length_b   1.000
_cell.length_c   1.000
_cell.angle_alpha   90.00
_cell.angle_beta   90.00
_cell.angle_gamma   90.00
#
_symmetry.space_group_name_H-M   'P 1'
#
loop_
_entity.id
_entity.type
_entity.pdbx_description
1 polymer ?
#
loop_
_entity_poly.entity_id
_entity_poly.type
_entity_poly.pdbx_seq_one_letter_code
_entity_poly.pdbx_strand_id
1 'polypeptide(L)'
;FYNVPMRRAAMRSAGEEYGKVLQVMQSYAIDNAGVAFACKKVGESSSELHTQREHKTIDAIRLVHGGTLARELLPFEAECAAVGLKAQGYVSNANYSARRLTFLLFINKRLVDSTCLRRALEEVY
;
A
#
# COMPACT_ATOMS: atom_id res chain seq x y z
N PHE A 1 -13.74 14.95 15.08
CA PHE A 1 -15.03 15.63 14.80
C PHE A 1 -15.76 16.02 16.09
N TYR A 2 -15.12 16.76 17.01
CA TYR A 2 -15.75 17.12 18.30
C TYR A 2 -16.82 18.22 18.15
N ASN A 3 -16.63 19.12 17.18
CA ASN A 3 -17.46 20.28 16.90
C ASN A 3 -18.45 20.10 15.72
N VAL A 4 -18.46 18.92 15.08
CA VAL A 4 -19.36 18.61 13.97
C VAL A 4 -20.00 17.23 14.19
N PRO A 5 -21.13 17.15 14.93
CA PRO A 5 -21.76 15.89 15.33
C PRO A 5 -22.12 14.98 14.15
N MET A 6 -22.59 15.56 13.04
CA MET A 6 -22.94 14.79 11.83
C MET A 6 -21.72 14.05 11.24
N ARG A 7 -20.54 14.69 11.19
CA ARG A 7 -19.32 14.03 10.72
C ARG A 7 -18.84 12.96 11.69
N ARG A 8 -19.02 13.16 13.00
CA ARG A 8 -18.72 12.14 14.01
C ARG A 8 -19.63 10.92 13.85
N ALA A 9 -20.93 11.14 13.61
CA ALA A 9 -21.91 10.06 13.42
C ALA A 9 -21.69 9.28 12.11
N ALA A 10 -21.11 9.91 11.09
CA ALA A 10 -20.75 9.25 9.83
C ALA A 10 -19.49 8.38 9.92
N MET A 11 -18.72 8.47 11.02
CA MET A 11 -17.56 7.60 11.23
C MET A 11 -18.00 6.16 11.46
N ARG A 12 -17.22 5.22 10.96
CA ARG A 12 -17.45 3.81 11.24
C ARG A 12 -16.93 3.43 12.62
N SER A 13 -16.99 2.14 12.94
CA SER A 13 -16.43 1.61 14.18
C SER A 13 -14.95 1.97 14.31
N ALA A 14 -14.46 2.10 15.55
CA ALA A 14 -13.07 2.44 15.81
C ALA A 14 -12.09 1.44 15.15
N GLY A 15 -12.45 0.15 15.10
CA GLY A 15 -11.66 -0.89 14.44
C GLY A 15 -11.59 -0.71 12.91
N GLU A 16 -12.69 -0.36 12.26
CA GLU A 16 -12.69 -0.10 10.81
C GLU A 16 -11.88 1.16 10.45
N GLU A 17 -12.03 2.24 11.22
CA GLU A 17 -11.27 3.46 10.98
C GLU A 17 -9.78 3.27 11.25
N TYR A 18 -9.43 2.52 12.29
CA TYR A 18 -8.05 2.11 12.53
C TYR A 18 -7.50 1.25 11.38
N GLY A 19 -8.29 0.30 10.84
CA GLY A 19 -7.91 -0.49 9.68
C GLY A 19 -7.59 0.37 8.45
N LYS A 20 -8.38 1.43 8.20
CA LYS A 20 -8.09 2.40 7.13
C LYS A 20 -6.81 3.19 7.39
N VAL A 21 -6.56 3.61 8.63
CA VAL A 21 -5.31 4.28 9.02
C VAL A 21 -4.11 3.36 8.77
N LEU A 22 -4.21 2.09 9.18
CA LEU A 22 -3.17 1.10 8.97
C LEU A 22 -2.88 0.89 7.48
N GLN A 23 -3.92 0.76 6.63
CA GLN A 23 -3.75 0.61 5.18
C GLN A 23 -2.99 1.79 4.55
N VAL A 24 -3.30 3.02 4.96
CA VAL A 24 -2.58 4.21 4.48
C VAL A 24 -1.12 4.16 4.95
N MET A 25 -0.88 3.91 6.23
CA MET A 25 0.49 3.82 6.77
C MET A 25 1.32 2.72 6.10
N GLN A 26 0.72 1.55 5.86
CA GLN A 26 1.34 0.44 5.14
C GLN A 26 1.73 0.84 3.71
N SER A 27 0.83 1.53 2.99
CA SER A 27 1.09 1.98 1.63
C SER A 27 2.27 2.95 1.56
N TYR A 28 2.33 3.92 2.47
CA TYR A 28 3.45 4.87 2.54
C TYR A 28 4.76 4.20 3.01
N ALA A 29 4.68 3.21 3.89
CA ALA A 29 5.86 2.44 4.31
C ALA A 29 6.48 1.65 3.15
N ILE A 30 5.68 1.18 2.19
CA ILE A 30 6.16 0.51 0.98
C ILE A 30 6.86 1.48 0.03
N ASP A 31 6.24 2.64 -0.28
CA ASP A 31 6.83 3.64 -1.20
C ASP A 31 8.05 4.37 -0.63
N ASN A 32 8.15 4.49 0.70
CA ASN A 32 9.22 5.17 1.41
C ASN A 32 10.16 4.17 2.10
N ALA A 33 10.63 3.18 1.35
CA ALA A 33 11.71 2.31 1.80
C ALA A 33 12.91 3.13 2.27
N GLY A 34 13.51 2.76 3.40
CA GLY A 34 14.51 3.58 4.09
C GLY A 34 13.96 4.44 5.23
N VAL A 35 12.63 4.59 5.36
CA VAL A 35 12.00 5.30 6.48
C VAL A 35 11.30 4.29 7.40
N ALA A 36 11.58 4.39 8.70
CA ALA A 36 10.96 3.52 9.69
C ALA A 36 9.55 4.01 10.04
N PHE A 37 8.55 3.15 9.84
CA PHE A 37 7.16 3.37 10.25
C PHE A 37 6.80 2.43 11.40
N ALA A 38 6.08 2.96 12.39
CA ALA A 38 5.48 2.18 13.46
C ALA A 38 4.01 2.57 13.66
N CYS A 39 3.11 1.58 13.68
CA CYS A 39 1.70 1.77 14.02
C CYS A 39 1.32 0.80 15.15
N LYS A 40 0.74 1.33 16.22
CA LYS A 40 0.30 0.55 17.38
C LYS A 40 -1.03 1.07 17.91
N LYS A 41 -1.86 0.17 18.42
CA LYS A 41 -3.03 0.54 19.23
C LYS A 41 -2.59 0.86 20.65
N VAL A 42 -3.29 1.81 21.27
CA VAL A 42 -3.04 2.17 22.68
C VAL A 42 -3.44 0.98 23.56
N GLY A 43 -2.53 0.56 24.44
CA GLY A 43 -2.74 -0.56 25.36
C GLY A 43 -2.29 -1.93 24.83
N GLU A 44 -1.97 -2.04 23.54
CA GLU A 44 -1.35 -3.25 22.98
C GLU A 44 0.17 -3.15 23.04
N SER A 45 0.82 -4.26 23.40
CA SER A 45 2.28 -4.37 23.51
C SER A 45 2.95 -4.54 22.14
N SER A 46 2.26 -5.15 21.17
CA SER A 46 2.74 -5.36 19.81
C SER A 46 2.37 -4.21 18.88
N SER A 47 3.32 -3.78 18.06
CA SER A 47 3.03 -2.90 16.91
C SER A 47 2.54 -3.74 15.74
N GLU A 48 1.44 -3.35 15.11
CA GLU A 48 0.91 -4.06 13.94
C GLU A 48 1.68 -3.75 12.65
N LEU A 49 2.29 -2.55 12.57
CA LEU A 49 3.24 -2.20 11.52
C LEU A 49 4.54 -1.78 12.17
N HIS A 50 5.66 -2.37 11.74
CA HIS A 50 6.99 -1.98 12.17
C HIS A 50 8.01 -2.20 11.05
N THR A 51 8.36 -1.13 10.34
CA THR A 51 9.42 -1.15 9.31
C THR A 51 10.70 -0.50 9.84
N GLN A 52 11.85 -0.97 9.37
CA GLN A 52 13.17 -0.48 9.77
C GLN A 52 13.82 0.32 8.63
N ARG A 53 14.84 1.12 8.95
CA ARG A 53 15.53 2.00 7.99
C ARG A 53 16.32 1.19 6.94
N GLU A 54 16.71 -0.03 7.29
CA GLU A 54 17.51 -0.91 6.44
C GLU A 54 16.64 -1.67 5.42
N HIS A 55 15.31 -1.66 5.60
CA HIS A 55 14.39 -2.37 4.73
C HIS A 55 14.31 -1.76 3.33
N LYS A 56 14.43 -2.61 2.32
CA LYS A 56 14.11 -2.27 0.92
C LYS A 56 12.60 -2.35 0.70
N THR A 57 12.13 -1.84 -0.43
CA THR A 57 10.71 -1.88 -0.81
C THR A 57 10.14 -3.31 -0.76
N ILE A 58 10.90 -4.30 -1.20
CA ILE A 58 10.46 -5.72 -1.17
C ILE A 58 10.32 -6.26 0.27
N ASP A 59 11.14 -5.80 1.21
CA ASP A 59 11.05 -6.20 2.63
C ASP A 59 9.82 -5.56 3.29
N ALA A 60 9.52 -4.31 2.95
CA ALA A 60 8.29 -3.65 3.38
C ALA A 60 7.04 -4.36 2.82
N ILE A 61 7.04 -4.75 1.54
CA ILE A 61 5.96 -5.52 0.94
C ILE A 61 5.81 -6.89 1.61
N ARG A 62 6.93 -7.56 1.90
CA ARG A 62 6.94 -8.85 2.62
C ARG A 62 6.33 -8.73 4.02
N LEU A 63 6.61 -7.65 4.74
CA LEU A 63 6.05 -7.41 6.08
C LEU A 63 4.54 -7.15 6.03
N VAL A 64 4.08 -6.37 5.05
CA VAL A 64 2.68 -5.94 4.95
C VAL A 64 1.77 -7.01 4.34
N HIS A 65 2.20 -7.61 3.24
CA HIS A 65 1.37 -8.53 2.43
C HIS A 65 1.78 -10.00 2.57
N GLY A 66 2.86 -10.28 3.32
CA GLY A 66 3.34 -11.63 3.58
C GLY A 66 4.41 -12.11 2.61
N GLY A 67 5.13 -13.16 3.03
CA GLY A 67 6.26 -13.71 2.31
C GLY A 67 5.92 -14.50 1.05
N THR A 68 4.67 -14.95 0.89
CA THR A 68 4.22 -15.66 -0.32
C THR A 68 4.16 -14.71 -1.51
N LEU A 69 3.47 -13.58 -1.37
CA LEU A 69 3.43 -12.55 -2.41
C LEU A 69 4.84 -12.04 -2.74
N ALA A 70 5.63 -11.71 -1.72
CA ALA A 70 6.94 -11.09 -1.91
C ALA A 70 7.95 -11.93 -2.72
N ARG A 71 7.77 -13.25 -2.83
CA ARG A 71 8.63 -14.11 -3.66
C ARG A 71 8.23 -14.11 -5.13
N GLU A 72 6.96 -13.85 -5.42
CA GLU A 72 6.39 -13.89 -6.76
C GLU A 72 6.39 -12.50 -7.42
N LEU A 73 7.04 -11.50 -6.82
CA LEU A 73 7.12 -10.14 -7.35
C LEU A 73 8.29 -10.00 -8.33
N LEU A 74 7.99 -9.43 -9.49
CA LEU A 74 8.95 -9.04 -10.51
C LEU A 74 9.10 -7.51 -10.51
N PRO A 75 10.33 -6.97 -10.41
CA PRO A 75 10.56 -5.55 -10.59
C PRO A 75 10.30 -5.17 -12.06
N PHE A 76 9.71 -4.01 -12.29
CA PHE A 76 9.57 -3.43 -13.61
C PHE A 76 9.96 -1.96 -13.61
N GLU A 77 10.50 -1.52 -14.73
CA GLU A 77 10.80 -0.13 -15.02
C GLU A 77 10.30 0.17 -16.44
N ALA A 78 9.61 1.29 -16.59
CA ALA A 78 9.06 1.73 -17.86
C ALA A 78 9.27 3.24 -18.01
N GLU A 79 9.82 3.64 -19.15
CA GLU A 79 10.01 5.04 -19.51
C GLU A 79 9.35 5.29 -20.87
N CYS A 80 8.56 6.35 -20.96
CA CYS A 80 7.94 6.78 -22.20
C CYS A 80 8.27 8.25 -22.44
N ALA A 81 9.28 8.49 -23.28
CA ALA A 81 9.77 9.82 -23.60
C ALA A 81 8.72 10.71 -24.30
N ALA A 82 7.82 10.11 -25.09
CA ALA A 82 6.77 10.85 -25.82
C ALA A 82 5.78 11.58 -24.90
N VAL A 83 5.51 11.02 -23.71
CA VAL A 83 4.60 11.58 -22.70
C VAL A 83 5.31 12.02 -21.42
N GLY A 84 6.64 11.87 -21.34
CA GLY A 84 7.43 12.20 -20.15
C GLY A 84 7.10 11.30 -18.94
N LEU A 85 6.64 10.08 -19.17
CA LEU A 85 6.26 9.13 -18.11
C LEU A 85 7.48 8.31 -17.66
N LYS A 86 7.70 8.23 -16.35
CA LYS A 86 8.60 7.25 -15.71
C LYS A 86 7.78 6.46 -14.70
N ALA A 87 7.79 5.14 -14.82
CA ALA A 87 7.12 4.23 -13.93
C ALA A 87 8.11 3.16 -13.48
N GLN A 88 8.08 2.85 -12.18
CA GLN A 88 8.87 1.80 -11.58
C GLN A 88 8.02 1.13 -10.51
N GLY A 89 8.23 -0.15 -10.28
CA GLY A 89 7.50 -0.85 -9.24
C GLY A 89 7.71 -2.36 -9.27
N TYR A 90 6.78 -3.04 -8.62
CA TYR A 90 6.75 -4.49 -8.54
C TYR A 90 5.38 -4.98 -9.01
N VAL A 91 5.40 -6.09 -9.73
CA VAL A 91 4.19 -6.75 -10.23
C VAL A 91 4.27 -8.24 -9.96
N SER A 92 3.15 -8.87 -9.60
CA SER A 92 3.13 -10.32 -9.36
C SER A 92 3.25 -11.10 -10.66
N ASN A 93 3.99 -12.20 -10.66
CA ASN A 93 4.03 -13.12 -11.79
C ASN A 93 2.72 -13.97 -11.88
N ALA A 94 2.63 -14.80 -12.93
CA ALA A 94 1.47 -15.66 -13.17
C ALA A 94 1.30 -16.82 -12.17
N ASN A 95 2.27 -17.08 -11.29
CA ASN A 95 2.17 -18.13 -10.27
C ASN A 95 1.40 -17.66 -9.03
N TYR A 96 1.27 -16.35 -8.84
CA TYR A 96 0.50 -15.79 -7.74
C TYR A 96 -0.94 -15.52 -8.18
N SER A 97 -1.90 -16.14 -7.50
CA SER A 97 -3.33 -15.88 -7.70
C SER A 97 -3.97 -15.38 -6.41
N ALA A 98 -4.70 -14.28 -6.50
CA ALA A 98 -5.45 -13.70 -5.39
C ALA A 98 -6.90 -13.47 -5.80
N ARG A 99 -7.82 -13.59 -4.83
CA ARG A 99 -9.26 -13.37 -5.05
C ARG A 99 -9.61 -11.93 -5.47
N ARG A 100 -8.75 -10.96 -5.13
CA ARG A 100 -8.92 -9.54 -5.46
C ARG A 100 -7.57 -8.93 -5.81
N LEU A 101 -7.56 -8.05 -6.81
CA LEU A 101 -6.37 -7.29 -7.18
C LEU A 101 -5.99 -6.32 -6.05
N THR A 102 -4.77 -6.47 -5.55
CA THR A 102 -4.15 -5.47 -4.69
C THR A 102 -3.38 -4.50 -5.57
N PHE A 103 -3.87 -3.26 -5.67
CA PHE A 103 -3.27 -2.23 -6.50
C PHE A 103 -2.93 -1.02 -5.64
N LEU A 104 -1.62 -0.78 -5.48
CA LEU A 104 -1.07 0.42 -4.87
C LEU A 104 -0.47 1.29 -5.97
N LEU A 105 -0.93 2.53 -6.05
CA LEU A 105 -0.48 3.50 -7.04
C LEU A 105 0.04 4.76 -6.34
N PHE A 106 1.26 5.13 -6.66
CA PHE A 106 1.85 6.39 -6.26
C PHE A 106 2.12 7.24 -7.49
N ILE A 107 1.60 8.47 -7.49
CA ILE A 107 1.92 9.49 -8.50
C ILE A 107 2.63 10.61 -7.78
N ASN A 108 3.88 10.89 -8.16
CA ASN A 108 4.70 11.94 -7.55
C ASN A 108 4.72 11.86 -6.01
N LYS A 109 4.97 10.65 -5.47
CA LYS A 109 5.02 10.37 -4.02
C LYS A 109 3.72 10.59 -3.25
N ARG A 110 2.58 10.62 -3.94
CA ARG A 110 1.25 10.63 -3.32
C ARG A 110 0.50 9.35 -3.62
N LEU A 111 -0.11 8.78 -2.59
CA LEU A 111 -1.04 7.66 -2.75
C LEU A 111 -2.28 8.12 -3.51
N VAL A 112 -2.57 7.51 -4.66
CA VAL A 112 -3.69 7.84 -5.53
C VAL A 112 -4.49 6.57 -5.82
N ASP A 113 -5.81 6.65 -5.81
CA ASP A 113 -6.68 5.59 -6.33
C ASP A 113 -7.21 5.99 -7.71
N SER A 114 -7.04 5.09 -8.68
CA SER A 114 -7.47 5.30 -10.06
C SER A 114 -8.23 4.07 -10.54
N THR A 115 -9.55 4.23 -10.70
CA THR A 115 -10.42 3.16 -11.17
C THR A 115 -10.16 2.76 -12.61
N CYS A 116 -9.79 3.72 -13.47
CA CYS A 116 -9.46 3.44 -14.87
C CYS A 116 -8.20 2.57 -15.01
N LEU A 117 -7.13 2.93 -14.29
CA LEU A 117 -5.89 2.14 -14.31
C LEU A 117 -6.07 0.77 -13.67
N ARG A 118 -6.83 0.71 -12.57
CA ARG A 118 -7.18 -0.57 -11.92
C ARG A 118 -7.88 -1.51 -12.90
N ARG A 119 -8.92 -1.03 -13.60
CA ARG A 119 -9.67 -1.84 -14.59
C ARG A 119 -8.79 -2.29 -15.74
N ALA A 120 -7.96 -1.40 -16.29
CA ALA A 120 -7.05 -1.76 -17.37
C ALA A 120 -6.04 -2.84 -16.95
N LEU A 121 -5.58 -2.85 -15.69
CA LEU A 121 -4.72 -3.91 -15.17
C LEU A 121 -5.48 -5.21 -14.92
N GLU A 122 -6.71 -5.15 -14.42
CA GLU A 122 -7.58 -6.33 -14.25
C GLU A 122 -7.92 -7.02 -15.57
N GLU A 123 -7.97 -6.30 -16.70
CA GLU A 123 -8.21 -6.89 -18.02
C GLU A 123 -6.98 -7.63 -18.59
N VAL A 124 -5.77 -7.26 -18.15
CA VAL A 124 -4.52 -7.85 -18.63
C VAL A 124 -4.09 -9.07 -17.80
N TYR A 125 -4.51 -9.13 -16.53
CA TYR A 125 -4.18 -10.19 -15.56
C TYR A 125 -5.21 -11.31 -15.52
#